data_AF-A0A7R9BE81-F1
#
_entry.id   AF-A0A7R9BE81-F1
#
_cell.length_a   1.000
_cell.length_b   1.000
_cell.length_c   1.000
_cell.angle_alpha   90.00
_cell.angle_beta   90.00
_cell.angle_gamma   90.00
#
_symmetry.space_group_name_H-M   'P 1'
#
loop_
_entity.id
_entity.type
_entity.pdbx_description
1 polymer ?
#
loop_
_entity_poly.entity_id
_entity_poly.type
_entity_poly.pdbx_seq_one_letter_code
_entity_poly.pdbx_strand_id
1 'polypeptide(L)'
;MAIFSFLTWPLALMGLIVVGFRTMMNDVDDPIGHRMLGPRTITPVYDFIIVGGGTSGAVLANRLTEDPDTRVLLLEAGSDGSYLSEVPAFPFLLWNTEMDWHYFSEPQSDSCLAFQGSRCVWFRGKMLGGSSALNGGVYARGNPKDYDNWERLGNSGWSWQDVFPLFRKSEDFKKRDNRGGIALTSAEMKGFFT
;
A
#
# COMPACT_ATOMS: atom_id res chain seq x y z
N MET A 1 -2.03 27.78 -52.51
CA MET A 1 -1.14 27.50 -51.35
C MET A 1 -1.85 27.68 -49.99
N ALA A 2 -3.18 27.43 -49.89
CA ALA A 2 -3.96 27.69 -48.67
C ALA A 2 -4.75 26.47 -48.14
N ILE A 3 -4.75 25.33 -48.86
CA ILE A 3 -5.53 24.13 -48.49
C ILE A 3 -4.81 23.29 -47.43
N PHE A 4 -3.47 23.42 -47.31
CA PHE A 4 -2.69 22.68 -46.32
C PHE A 4 -2.80 23.22 -44.87
N SER A 5 -3.32 24.43 -44.64
CA SER A 5 -3.38 25.00 -43.27
C SER A 5 -4.69 24.73 -42.52
N PHE A 6 -5.75 24.30 -43.21
CA PHE A 6 -7.05 24.05 -42.57
C PHE A 6 -7.15 22.69 -41.87
N LEU A 7 -6.27 21.74 -42.20
CA LEU A 7 -6.21 20.41 -41.59
C LEU A 7 -5.18 20.29 -40.46
N THR A 8 -4.21 21.19 -40.39
CA THR A 8 -3.14 21.15 -39.37
C THR A 8 -3.60 21.73 -38.04
N TRP A 9 -4.48 22.73 -38.05
CA TRP A 9 -5.01 23.37 -36.85
C TRP A 9 -5.90 22.45 -35.99
N PRO A 10 -6.86 21.69 -36.55
CA PRO A 10 -7.66 20.74 -35.78
C PRO A 10 -6.83 19.63 -35.13
N LEU A 11 -5.80 19.13 -35.83
CA LEU A 11 -4.89 18.12 -35.28
C LEU A 11 -3.98 18.70 -34.19
N ALA A 12 -3.51 19.93 -34.33
CA ALA A 12 -2.77 20.63 -33.27
C ALA A 12 -3.65 20.90 -32.05
N LEU A 13 -4.91 21.30 -32.25
CA LEU A 13 -5.87 21.51 -31.16
C LEU A 13 -6.20 20.19 -30.45
N MET A 14 -6.37 19.10 -31.20
CA MET A 14 -6.56 17.76 -30.64
C MET A 14 -5.32 17.32 -29.85
N GLY A 15 -4.11 17.61 -30.35
CA GLY A 15 -2.86 17.40 -29.61
C GLY A 15 -2.79 18.19 -28.31
N LEU A 16 -3.21 19.46 -28.31
CA LEU A 16 -3.28 20.30 -27.10
C LEU A 16 -4.37 19.84 -26.13
N ILE A 17 -5.51 19.34 -26.62
CA ILE A 17 -6.57 18.76 -25.77
C ILE A 17 -6.08 17.46 -25.16
N VAL A 18 -5.40 16.59 -25.91
CA VAL A 18 -4.84 15.34 -25.40
C VAL A 18 -3.72 15.62 -24.39
N VAL A 19 -2.83 16.57 -24.66
CA VAL A 19 -1.79 17.00 -23.72
C VAL A 19 -2.42 17.64 -22.49
N GLY A 20 -3.40 18.53 -22.65
CA GLY A 20 -4.11 19.21 -21.56
C GLY A 20 -4.91 18.24 -20.69
N PHE A 21 -5.58 17.27 -21.30
CA PHE A 21 -6.28 16.21 -20.59
C PHE A 21 -5.31 15.28 -19.87
N ARG A 22 -4.15 14.97 -20.48
CA ARG A 22 -3.09 14.17 -19.85
C ARG A 22 -2.43 14.91 -18.69
N THR A 23 -2.16 16.21 -18.81
CA THR A 23 -1.65 17.00 -17.69
C THR A 23 -2.68 17.14 -16.58
N MET A 24 -3.96 17.33 -16.93
CA MET A 24 -5.05 17.36 -15.94
C MET A 24 -5.21 16.01 -15.23
N MET A 25 -5.11 14.89 -15.95
CA MET A 25 -5.14 13.56 -15.32
C MET A 25 -3.89 13.31 -14.48
N ASN A 26 -2.70 13.76 -14.91
CA ASN A 26 -1.49 13.68 -14.09
C ASN A 26 -1.58 14.54 -12.80
N ASP A 27 -2.26 15.70 -12.84
CA ASP A 27 -2.51 16.53 -11.64
C ASP A 27 -3.59 15.90 -10.74
N VAL A 28 -4.54 15.14 -11.31
CA VAL A 28 -5.49 14.30 -10.56
C VAL A 28 -4.82 13.08 -9.95
N ASP A 29 -3.70 12.60 -10.52
CA ASP A 29 -2.94 11.48 -9.98
C ASP A 29 -2.17 11.86 -8.69
N ASP A 30 -1.83 13.14 -8.46
CA ASP A 30 -1.18 13.64 -7.22
C ASP A 30 -1.78 14.96 -6.68
N PRO A 31 -3.04 14.97 -6.20
CA PRO A 31 -3.70 16.18 -5.74
C PRO A 31 -3.23 16.64 -4.35
N ILE A 32 -2.43 15.83 -3.65
CA ILE A 32 -2.02 16.05 -2.24
C ILE A 32 -0.48 16.25 -2.11
N GLY A 33 0.29 15.99 -3.17
CA GLY A 33 1.76 16.13 -3.15
C GLY A 33 2.44 14.94 -2.45
N HIS A 34 1.93 13.73 -2.68
CA HIS A 34 2.43 12.49 -2.09
C HIS A 34 3.72 11.98 -2.71
N ARG A 35 4.21 12.64 -3.77
CA ARG A 35 5.53 12.31 -4.31
C ARG A 35 6.56 12.41 -3.21
N MET A 36 7.06 11.24 -2.78
CA MET A 36 8.14 11.18 -1.81
C MET A 36 9.36 11.77 -2.51
N LEU A 37 9.60 13.06 -2.29
CA LEU A 37 10.87 13.68 -2.60
C LEU A 37 11.86 13.13 -1.57
N GLY A 38 12.27 11.88 -1.76
CA GLY A 38 13.33 11.26 -0.98
C GLY A 38 14.56 12.17 -0.99
N PRO A 39 15.41 12.13 0.05
CA PRO A 39 16.66 12.87 0.06
C PRO A 39 17.38 12.63 -1.28
N ARG A 40 17.70 13.69 -2.01
CA ARG A 40 18.41 13.60 -3.32
C ARG A 40 19.80 12.96 -3.22
N THR A 41 20.25 12.61 -2.02
CA THR A 41 21.54 12.00 -1.72
C THR A 41 21.37 10.58 -1.20
N ILE A 42 21.56 9.62 -2.10
CA ILE A 42 21.81 8.22 -1.77
C ILE A 42 23.22 8.13 -1.18
N THR A 43 23.36 7.50 -0.01
CA THR A 43 24.65 7.25 0.62
C THR A 43 25.23 5.91 0.16
N PRO A 44 26.55 5.71 0.18
CA PRO A 44 27.15 4.42 -0.16
C PRO A 44 26.95 3.35 0.92
N VAL A 45 26.53 3.74 2.14
CA VAL A 45 26.38 2.86 3.30
C VAL A 45 25.08 3.17 4.03
N TYR A 46 24.39 2.10 4.43
CA TYR A 46 23.18 2.07 5.26
C TYR A 46 23.32 0.97 6.30
N ASP A 47 22.66 1.11 7.43
CA ASP A 47 22.63 0.09 8.49
C ASP A 47 21.68 -1.05 8.11
N PHE A 48 20.56 -0.69 7.45
CA PHE A 48 19.60 -1.65 6.92
C PHE A 48 19.16 -1.30 5.50
N ILE A 49 19.01 -2.33 4.67
CA ILE A 49 18.39 -2.23 3.34
C ILE A 49 17.14 -3.10 3.36
N ILE A 50 15.99 -2.48 3.12
CA ILE A 50 14.70 -3.14 3.04
C ILE A 50 14.31 -3.22 1.56
N VAL A 51 14.10 -4.44 1.09
CA VAL A 51 13.68 -4.70 -0.30
C VAL A 51 12.18 -4.99 -0.30
N GLY A 52 11.41 -4.01 -0.74
CA GLY A 52 9.94 -3.99 -0.78
C GLY A 52 9.37 -2.98 0.23
N GLY A 53 8.82 -1.88 -0.27
CA GLY A 53 8.06 -0.85 0.46
C GLY A 53 6.60 -1.22 0.71
N GLY A 54 6.31 -2.52 0.83
CA GLY A 54 4.98 -3.04 1.15
C GLY A 54 4.62 -2.94 2.64
N THR A 55 3.55 -3.63 3.05
CA THR A 55 2.98 -3.57 4.40
C THR A 55 4.00 -3.80 5.52
N SER A 56 4.81 -4.87 5.45
CA SER A 56 5.83 -5.15 6.47
C SER A 56 7.08 -4.26 6.31
N GLY A 57 7.49 -3.99 5.08
CA GLY A 57 8.67 -3.17 4.80
C GLY A 57 8.53 -1.73 5.30
N ALA A 58 7.36 -1.13 5.11
CA ALA A 58 7.06 0.20 5.65
C ALA A 58 7.08 0.21 7.20
N VAL A 59 6.54 -0.83 7.84
CA VAL A 59 6.61 -0.97 9.31
C VAL A 59 8.05 -1.10 9.79
N LEU A 60 8.85 -1.95 9.16
CA LEU A 60 10.27 -2.11 9.52
C LEU A 60 11.05 -0.81 9.34
N ALA A 61 10.87 -0.13 8.20
CA ALA A 61 11.53 1.14 7.95
C ALA A 61 11.21 2.15 9.05
N ASN A 62 9.91 2.35 9.34
CA ASN A 62 9.46 3.27 10.37
C ASN A 62 10.02 2.95 11.77
N ARG A 63 10.03 1.68 12.16
CA ARG A 63 10.52 1.25 13.49
C ARG A 63 12.03 1.34 13.63
N LEU A 64 12.79 0.97 12.59
CA LEU A 64 14.25 1.06 12.63
C LEU A 64 14.71 2.52 12.69
N THR A 65 14.01 3.42 12.01
CA THR A 65 14.30 4.87 12.06
C THR A 65 13.74 5.59 13.30
N GLU A 66 13.16 4.88 14.28
CA GLU A 66 12.85 5.48 15.59
C GLU A 66 14.15 5.91 16.30
N ASP A 67 15.27 5.23 16.01
CA ASP A 67 16.61 5.68 16.36
C ASP A 67 17.15 6.64 15.28
N PRO A 68 17.42 7.92 15.61
CA PRO A 68 17.88 8.91 14.64
C PRO A 68 19.28 8.62 14.08
N ASP A 69 20.08 7.78 14.74
CA ASP A 69 21.41 7.39 14.27
C ASP A 69 21.37 6.24 13.24
N THR A 70 20.22 5.57 13.10
CA THR A 70 20.03 4.44 12.18
C THR A 70 19.63 4.93 10.79
N ARG A 71 20.41 4.54 9.76
CA ARG A 71 20.12 4.85 8.34
C ARG A 71 19.53 3.65 7.62
N VAL A 72 18.34 3.83 7.08
CA VAL A 72 17.60 2.80 6.34
C VAL A 72 17.42 3.19 4.87
N LEU A 73 17.75 2.27 3.97
CA LEU A 73 17.38 2.36 2.55
C LEU A 73 16.16 1.47 2.28
N LEU A 74 15.08 2.06 1.80
CA LEU A 74 13.89 1.33 1.35
C LEU A 74 13.85 1.32 -0.18
N LEU A 75 13.82 0.12 -0.76
CA LEU A 75 13.70 -0.08 -2.21
C LEU A 75 12.31 -0.61 -2.52
N GLU A 76 11.57 0.05 -3.41
CA GLU A 76 10.25 -0.38 -3.88
C GLU A 76 10.26 -0.45 -5.41
N ALA A 77 9.62 -1.48 -5.97
CA ALA A 77 9.56 -1.71 -7.42
C ALA A 77 8.45 -0.89 -8.10
N GLY A 78 7.41 -0.54 -7.35
CA GLY A 78 6.29 0.28 -7.78
C GLY A 78 6.50 1.79 -7.64
N SER A 79 5.43 2.54 -7.92
CA SER A 79 5.37 3.99 -7.72
C SER A 79 5.02 4.35 -6.27
N ASP A 80 4.89 5.64 -5.97
CA ASP A 80 4.56 6.15 -4.64
C ASP A 80 3.12 5.83 -4.19
N GLY A 81 2.26 5.35 -5.09
CA GLY A 81 0.84 5.12 -4.80
C GLY A 81 -0.08 5.81 -5.81
N SER A 82 -1.39 5.68 -5.58
CA SER A 82 -2.43 6.37 -6.34
C SER A 82 -3.46 6.90 -5.35
N TYR A 83 -4.03 8.08 -5.59
CA TYR A 83 -5.12 8.63 -4.79
C TYR A 83 -6.32 7.66 -4.66
N LEU A 84 -6.50 6.77 -5.64
CA LEU A 84 -7.53 5.74 -5.60
C LEU A 84 -7.32 4.73 -4.46
N SER A 85 -6.08 4.52 -4.02
CA SER A 85 -5.76 3.66 -2.87
C SER A 85 -6.15 4.27 -1.52
N GLU A 86 -6.28 5.59 -1.46
CA GLU A 86 -6.59 6.32 -0.23
C GLU A 86 -8.08 6.38 0.06
N VAL A 87 -8.91 6.31 -1.00
CA VAL A 87 -10.36 6.25 -0.86
C VAL A 87 -10.75 4.80 -0.55
N PRO A 88 -11.22 4.45 0.66
CA PRO A 88 -11.40 3.04 1.06
C PRO A 88 -12.35 2.23 0.16
N ALA A 89 -13.23 2.91 -0.56
CA ALA A 89 -14.19 2.31 -1.48
C ALA A 89 -13.63 2.05 -2.89
N PHE A 90 -12.41 2.44 -3.22
CA PHE A 90 -11.83 2.37 -4.57
C PHE A 90 -10.61 1.45 -4.81
N PRO A 91 -10.01 0.73 -3.84
CA PRO A 91 -8.81 -0.08 -4.12
C PRO A 91 -8.99 -1.14 -5.21
N PHE A 92 -10.22 -1.65 -5.43
CA PHE A 92 -10.50 -2.59 -6.52
C PHE A 92 -10.38 -1.99 -7.92
N LEU A 93 -10.42 -0.67 -8.06
CA LEU A 93 -10.17 0.02 -9.35
C LEU A 93 -8.71 -0.07 -9.78
N LEU A 94 -7.81 -0.40 -8.85
CA LEU A 94 -6.38 -0.58 -9.10
C LEU A 94 -6.03 -2.01 -9.51
N TRP A 95 -6.97 -2.96 -9.43
CA TRP A 95 -6.77 -4.32 -9.91
C TRP A 95 -6.50 -4.34 -11.42
N ASN A 96 -5.52 -5.13 -11.85
CA ASN A 96 -5.12 -5.22 -13.26
C ASN A 96 -4.60 -3.90 -13.87
N THR A 97 -4.17 -2.95 -13.05
CA THR A 97 -3.47 -1.71 -13.46
C THR A 97 -1.95 -1.85 -13.26
N GLU A 98 -1.16 -0.82 -13.57
CA GLU A 98 0.29 -0.82 -13.29
C GLU A 98 0.65 -0.95 -11.80
N MET A 99 -0.32 -0.71 -10.92
CA MET A 99 -0.20 -0.81 -9.46
C MET A 99 -0.43 -2.24 -8.94
N ASP A 100 -0.67 -3.18 -9.83
CA ASP A 100 -0.84 -4.60 -9.54
C ASP A 100 0.25 -5.42 -10.26
N TRP A 101 0.79 -6.44 -9.59
CA TRP A 101 1.83 -7.31 -10.16
C TRP A 101 1.33 -8.25 -11.26
N HIS A 102 0.01 -8.44 -11.39
CA HIS A 102 -0.62 -9.35 -12.36
C HIS A 102 -0.16 -10.81 -12.21
N TYR A 103 -0.03 -11.27 -10.96
CA TYR A 103 0.29 -12.67 -10.74
C TYR A 103 -0.89 -13.58 -11.06
N PHE A 104 -0.56 -14.74 -11.60
CA PHE A 104 -1.49 -15.84 -11.82
C PHE A 104 -0.95 -17.09 -11.15
N SER A 105 -1.82 -17.90 -10.57
CA SER A 105 -1.42 -19.24 -10.09
C SER A 105 -0.93 -20.11 -11.25
N GLU A 106 -0.26 -21.22 -10.96
CA GLU A 106 -0.18 -22.33 -11.90
C GLU A 106 -1.60 -22.85 -12.22
N PRO A 107 -1.83 -23.48 -13.40
CA PRO A 107 -3.12 -24.08 -13.73
C PRO A 107 -3.61 -25.04 -12.64
N GLN A 108 -4.88 -24.95 -12.29
CA GLN A 108 -5.52 -25.74 -11.23
C GLN A 108 -6.50 -26.75 -11.83
N SER A 109 -6.51 -27.97 -11.29
CA SER A 109 -7.46 -29.04 -11.70
C SER A 109 -8.85 -28.87 -11.11
N ASP A 110 -8.93 -28.29 -9.91
CA ASP A 110 -10.15 -28.32 -9.08
C ASP A 110 -10.61 -26.93 -8.61
N SER A 111 -9.91 -25.87 -9.04
CA SER A 111 -10.24 -24.48 -8.70
C SER A 111 -10.05 -23.56 -9.90
N CYS A 112 -10.65 -22.37 -9.84
CA CYS A 112 -10.52 -21.36 -10.90
C CYS A 112 -10.85 -21.84 -12.32
N LEU A 113 -11.68 -22.89 -12.46
CA LEU A 113 -12.03 -23.52 -13.73
C LEU A 113 -12.78 -22.59 -14.71
N ALA A 114 -13.38 -21.52 -14.20
CA ALA A 114 -14.03 -20.48 -14.99
C ALA A 114 -13.06 -19.38 -15.48
N PHE A 115 -11.78 -19.40 -15.05
CA PHE A 115 -10.75 -18.46 -15.48
C PHE A 115 -9.94 -19.02 -16.64
N GLN A 116 -9.37 -18.12 -17.45
CA GLN A 116 -8.57 -18.51 -18.61
C GLN A 116 -7.37 -19.37 -18.19
N GLY A 117 -7.23 -20.53 -18.81
CA GLY A 117 -6.17 -21.50 -18.50
C GLY A 117 -6.29 -22.15 -17.12
N SER A 118 -7.46 -22.08 -16.47
CA SER A 118 -7.69 -22.56 -15.09
C SER A 118 -6.72 -21.94 -14.08
N ARG A 119 -6.37 -20.68 -14.26
CA ARG A 119 -5.43 -19.95 -13.39
C ARG A 119 -6.18 -18.92 -12.56
N CYS A 120 -5.93 -18.92 -11.26
CA CYS A 120 -6.47 -17.92 -10.36
C CYS A 120 -5.71 -16.60 -10.55
N VAL A 121 -6.43 -15.48 -10.59
CA VAL A 121 -5.84 -14.14 -10.52
C VAL A 121 -5.40 -13.88 -9.08
N TRP A 122 -4.20 -13.33 -8.88
CA TRP A 122 -3.64 -13.07 -7.57
C TRP A 122 -3.16 -11.62 -7.43
N PHE A 123 -4.08 -10.74 -7.06
CA PHE A 123 -3.82 -9.31 -6.90
C PHE A 123 -2.73 -9.05 -5.84
N ARG A 124 -1.69 -8.31 -6.22
CA ARG A 124 -0.62 -7.87 -5.32
C ARG A 124 -0.24 -6.43 -5.65
N GLY A 125 -0.27 -5.56 -4.64
CA GLY A 125 0.12 -4.17 -4.83
C GLY A 125 1.60 -4.02 -5.20
N LYS A 126 1.84 -3.25 -6.27
CA LYS A 126 3.14 -2.85 -6.79
C LYS A 126 3.26 -1.32 -6.69
N MET A 127 3.40 -0.85 -5.47
CA MET A 127 3.49 0.57 -5.08
C MET A 127 3.98 0.66 -3.64
N LEU A 128 4.35 1.85 -3.16
CA LEU A 128 4.51 2.08 -1.72
C LEU A 128 3.23 1.72 -0.97
N GLY A 129 3.38 1.08 0.19
CA GLY A 129 2.29 0.42 0.91
C GLY A 129 1.94 -0.97 0.37
N GLY A 130 2.34 -1.31 -0.86
CA GLY A 130 2.16 -2.63 -1.46
C GLY A 130 0.71 -3.11 -1.39
N SER A 131 0.51 -4.34 -0.91
CA SER A 131 -0.84 -4.92 -0.85
C SER A 131 -1.76 -4.25 0.17
N SER A 132 -1.26 -3.50 1.17
CA SER A 132 -2.16 -2.74 2.06
C SER A 132 -2.82 -1.54 1.39
N ALA A 133 -2.22 -1.01 0.32
CA ALA A 133 -2.82 0.04 -0.51
C ALA A 133 -3.78 -0.52 -1.59
N LEU A 134 -3.84 -1.85 -1.75
CA LEU A 134 -4.69 -2.53 -2.74
C LEU A 134 -5.81 -3.38 -2.09
N ASN A 135 -5.82 -3.52 -0.76
CA ASN A 135 -6.70 -4.44 -0.07
C ASN A 135 -8.10 -3.85 0.21
N GLY A 136 -8.99 -4.67 0.78
CA GLY A 136 -10.35 -4.26 1.14
C GLY A 136 -10.50 -3.60 2.52
N GLY A 137 -9.41 -3.14 3.15
CA GLY A 137 -9.46 -2.42 4.43
C GLY A 137 -9.92 -3.22 5.66
N VAL A 138 -10.07 -4.55 5.56
CA VAL A 138 -10.51 -5.39 6.67
C VAL A 138 -9.37 -5.60 7.67
N TYR A 139 -9.61 -5.30 8.94
CA TYR A 139 -8.71 -5.63 10.03
C TYR A 139 -9.29 -6.75 10.90
N ALA A 140 -8.61 -7.90 10.91
CA ALA A 140 -8.92 -9.03 11.77
C ALA A 140 -7.63 -9.61 12.34
N ARG A 141 -7.60 -9.87 13.66
CA ARG A 141 -6.40 -10.36 14.36
C ARG A 141 -6.19 -11.88 14.24
N GLY A 142 -7.11 -12.63 13.61
CA GLY A 142 -7.04 -14.09 13.53
C GLY A 142 -7.49 -14.81 14.81
N ASN A 143 -7.52 -16.15 14.78
CA ASN A 143 -7.90 -16.98 15.92
C ASN A 143 -6.67 -17.22 16.81
N PRO A 144 -6.76 -17.04 18.15
CA PRO A 144 -5.67 -17.35 19.07
C PRO A 144 -5.02 -18.73 18.86
N LYS A 145 -5.82 -19.74 18.50
CA LYS A 145 -5.34 -21.10 18.25
C LYS A 145 -4.37 -21.20 17.08
N ASP A 146 -4.46 -20.31 16.09
CA ASP A 146 -3.56 -20.32 14.94
C ASP A 146 -2.13 -19.95 15.38
N TYR A 147 -2.01 -18.95 16.26
CA TYR A 147 -0.74 -18.49 16.81
C TYR A 147 -0.13 -19.50 17.80
N ASP A 148 -0.94 -20.05 18.71
CA ASP A 148 -0.48 -21.11 19.61
C ASP A 148 -0.02 -22.36 18.82
N ASN A 149 -0.63 -22.61 17.64
CA ASN A 149 -0.17 -23.65 16.76
C ASN A 149 1.16 -23.31 16.07
N TRP A 150 1.41 -22.05 15.71
CA TRP A 150 2.72 -21.63 15.19
C TRP A 150 3.84 -21.88 16.19
N GLU A 151 3.62 -21.56 17.47
CA GLU A 151 4.58 -21.87 18.52
C GLU A 151 4.81 -23.37 18.66
N ARG A 152 3.73 -24.17 18.66
CA ARG A 152 3.82 -25.64 18.70
C ARG A 152 4.63 -26.23 17.54
N LEU A 153 4.60 -25.57 16.38
CA LEU A 153 5.41 -25.94 15.21
C LEU A 153 6.88 -25.51 15.32
N GLY A 154 7.31 -24.98 16.47
CA GLY A 154 8.69 -24.60 16.75
C GLY A 154 8.99 -23.10 16.61
N ASN A 155 7.97 -22.26 16.36
CA ASN A 155 8.16 -20.81 16.26
C ASN A 155 8.02 -20.16 17.64
N SER A 156 9.02 -20.35 18.51
CA SER A 156 9.02 -19.77 19.86
C SER A 156 8.79 -18.26 19.84
N GLY A 157 7.94 -17.75 20.74
CA GLY A 157 7.57 -16.33 20.79
C GLY A 157 6.47 -15.91 19.81
N TRP A 158 5.87 -16.87 19.10
CA TRP A 158 4.71 -16.63 18.22
C TRP A 158 3.40 -17.16 18.79
N SER A 159 3.35 -17.48 20.09
CA SER A 159 2.10 -17.82 20.77
C SER A 159 1.13 -16.64 20.73
N TRP A 160 -0.18 -16.89 20.94
CA TRP A 160 -1.15 -15.80 21.04
C TRP A 160 -0.77 -14.78 22.11
N GLN A 161 -0.25 -15.27 23.24
CA GLN A 161 0.15 -14.44 24.36
C GLN A 161 1.29 -13.47 23.99
N ASP A 162 2.22 -13.91 23.15
CA ASP A 162 3.37 -13.10 22.72
C ASP A 162 3.02 -12.09 21.64
N VAL A 163 2.16 -12.47 20.68
CA VAL A 163 1.82 -11.59 19.54
C VAL A 163 0.68 -10.62 19.82
N PHE A 164 -0.21 -10.94 20.76
CA PHE A 164 -1.37 -10.07 21.08
C PHE A 164 -0.98 -8.63 21.47
N PRO A 165 0.06 -8.40 22.29
CA PRO A 165 0.56 -7.05 22.55
C PRO A 165 1.01 -6.31 21.28
N LEU A 166 1.57 -7.02 20.29
CA LEU A 166 1.99 -6.42 19.02
C LEU A 166 0.79 -6.01 18.17
N PHE A 167 -0.28 -6.82 18.12
CA PHE A 167 -1.52 -6.40 17.45
C PHE A 167 -2.09 -5.12 18.07
N ARG A 168 -2.12 -5.04 19.40
CA ARG A 168 -2.54 -3.82 20.10
C ARG A 168 -1.63 -2.62 19.84
N LYS A 169 -0.33 -2.84 19.61
CA LYS A 169 0.63 -1.78 19.27
C LYS A 169 0.45 -1.29 17.82
N SER A 170 -0.03 -2.15 16.93
CA SER A 170 -0.23 -1.84 15.51
C SER A 170 -1.52 -1.08 15.20
N GLU A 171 -2.50 -1.07 16.10
CA GLU A 171 -3.81 -0.45 15.86
C GLU A 171 -3.98 0.86 16.65
N ASP A 172 -4.75 1.79 16.08
CA ASP A 172 -5.27 2.97 16.77
C ASP A 172 -6.80 3.00 16.62
N PHE A 173 -7.48 2.19 17.45
CA PHE A 173 -8.93 2.08 17.40
C PHE A 173 -9.61 3.32 18.00
N LYS A 174 -10.14 4.18 17.14
CA LYS A 174 -10.93 5.37 17.49
C LYS A 174 -12.39 4.96 17.77
N LYS A 175 -12.75 4.78 19.05
CA LYS A 175 -14.14 4.53 19.44
C LYS A 175 -14.92 5.83 19.32
N ARG A 176 -16.04 5.83 18.59
CA ARG A 176 -16.93 6.99 18.55
C ARG A 176 -17.82 6.99 19.80
N ASP A 177 -17.92 8.12 20.49
CA ASP A 177 -18.86 8.27 21.60
C ASP A 177 -20.29 8.50 21.08
N ASN A 178 -21.28 8.36 21.98
CA ASN A 178 -22.70 8.54 21.66
C ASN A 178 -23.07 9.99 21.30
N ARG A 179 -22.15 10.96 21.46
CA ARG A 179 -22.31 12.38 21.13
C ARG A 179 -21.58 12.76 19.83
N GLY A 180 -20.99 11.79 19.13
CA GLY A 180 -20.27 12.02 17.88
C GLY A 180 -18.81 12.46 18.05
N GLY A 181 -18.30 12.54 19.27
CA GLY A 181 -16.89 12.77 19.55
C GLY A 181 -16.05 11.50 19.41
N ILE A 182 -14.76 11.66 19.11
CA ILE A 182 -13.78 10.57 19.20
C ILE A 182 -13.49 10.35 20.68
N ALA A 183 -13.91 9.22 21.24
CA ALA A 183 -13.52 8.81 22.58
C ALA A 183 -12.05 8.39 22.57
N LEU A 184 -11.30 8.80 23.60
CA LEU A 184 -9.88 8.46 23.75
C LEU A 184 -9.67 6.94 23.64
N THR A 185 -8.66 6.59 22.87
CA THR A 185 -8.27 5.24 22.48
C THR A 185 -7.47 4.55 23.58
N SER A 186 -7.32 3.23 23.49
CA SER A 186 -6.48 2.48 24.45
C SER A 186 -5.00 2.85 24.37
N ALA A 187 -4.55 3.48 23.27
CA ALA A 187 -3.21 4.03 23.13
C ALA A 187 -3.04 5.34 23.92
N GLU A 188 -4.05 6.22 23.89
CA GLU A 188 -4.06 7.48 24.65
C GLU A 188 -4.17 7.25 26.16
N MET A 189 -4.83 6.17 26.60
CA MET A 189 -4.87 5.81 28.03
C MET A 189 -3.54 5.32 28.61
N LYS A 190 -2.58 4.87 27.77
CA LYS A 190 -1.25 4.46 28.26
C LYS A 190 -0.37 5.65 28.64
N GLY A 191 -0.55 6.81 28.02
CA GLY A 191 0.16 8.05 28.40
C GLY A 191 -0.27 8.67 29.73
N PHE A 192 -1.29 8.10 30.40
CA PHE A 192 -1.77 8.56 31.71
C PHE A 192 -1.32 7.66 32.88
N PHE A 193 -0.69 6.52 32.62
CA PHE A 193 -0.26 5.57 33.66
C PHE A 193 1.16 5.02 33.48
N THR A 194 2.06 5.81 32.87
CA THR A 194 3.52 5.66 32.99
C THR A 194 4.17 7.01 33.02
#